data_AF-A0A521AEP1-F1
#
_entry.id   AF-A0A521AEP1-F1
#
_cell.length_a   1.000
_cell.length_b   1.000
_cell.length_c   1.000
_cell.angle_alpha   90.00
_cell.angle_beta   90.00
_cell.angle_gamma   90.00
#
_symmetry.space_group_name_H-M   'P 1'
#
loop_
_entity.id
_entity.type
_entity.pdbx_description
1 polymer ?
#
loop_
_entity_poly.entity_id
_entity_poly.type
_entity_poly.pdbx_seq_one_letter_code
_entity_poly.pdbx_strand_id
1 'polypeptide(L)'
;MNELIQQLNTKYNTILNQYGLDTQLRRVHFWSQLYHESKLVPRAENLSYSAERLLKIFPKYFKDLETAKKYEHQPEKIANYVYANHNGNTESSDGWHYRGRGFIQLTGRNNYEAFSKHLNNDKILSEPELLLTEVNALVSALWYWKMNKINSVIDNNNELSIQRVTRKINGGTTGIAQRIVLFHEVSKLKLL
;
A
#
# COMPACT_ATOMS: atom_id res chain seq x y z
N MET A 1 -13.79 3.79 12.64
CA MET A 1 -12.34 4.12 12.50
C MET A 1 -11.59 3.90 13.80
N ASN A 2 -11.86 4.72 14.83
CA ASN A 2 -11.09 4.71 16.08
C ASN A 2 -11.10 3.36 16.78
N GLU A 3 -12.27 2.74 16.93
CA GLU A 3 -12.40 1.39 17.50
C GLU A 3 -11.56 0.34 16.76
N LEU A 4 -11.63 0.34 15.42
CA LEU A 4 -10.85 -0.58 14.59
C LEU A 4 -9.33 -0.36 14.77
N ILE A 5 -8.88 0.90 14.78
CA ILE A 5 -7.47 1.22 15.03
C ILE A 5 -7.06 0.74 16.42
N GLN A 6 -7.87 1.00 17.45
CA GLN A 6 -7.60 0.58 18.82
C GLN A 6 -7.49 -0.94 18.92
N GLN A 7 -8.43 -1.67 18.30
CA GLN A 7 -8.46 -3.13 18.27
C GLN A 7 -7.20 -3.69 17.59
N LEU A 8 -6.85 -3.22 16.39
CA LEU A 8 -5.66 -3.68 15.68
C LEU A 8 -4.38 -3.29 16.41
N ASN A 9 -4.31 -2.09 16.96
CA ASN A 9 -3.17 -1.63 17.74
C ASN A 9 -2.91 -2.53 18.96
N THR A 10 -3.97 -2.90 19.69
CA THR A 10 -3.86 -3.82 20.82
C THR A 10 -3.49 -5.23 20.35
N LYS A 11 -4.19 -5.76 19.33
CA LYS A 11 -3.94 -7.11 18.79
C LYS A 11 -2.50 -7.30 18.33
N TYR A 12 -1.91 -6.27 17.71
CA TYR A 12 -0.58 -6.34 17.09
C TYR A 12 0.48 -5.54 17.86
N ASN A 13 0.25 -5.22 19.13
CA ASN A 13 1.12 -4.36 19.93
C ASN A 13 2.61 -4.79 19.90
N THR A 14 2.87 -6.08 20.06
CA THR A 14 4.23 -6.64 20.06
C THR A 14 4.92 -6.47 18.72
N ILE A 15 4.24 -6.78 17.61
CA ILE A 15 4.84 -6.67 16.28
C ILE A 15 5.03 -5.21 15.86
N LEU A 16 4.14 -4.31 16.24
CA LEU A 16 4.32 -2.86 16.04
C LEU A 16 5.64 -2.39 16.67
N ASN A 17 5.91 -2.78 17.92
CA ASN A 17 7.15 -2.44 18.61
C ASN A 17 8.39 -3.04 17.93
N GLN A 18 8.34 -4.30 17.48
CA GLN A 18 9.44 -4.95 16.76
C GLN A 18 9.82 -4.24 15.45
N TYR A 19 8.85 -3.56 14.82
CA TYR A 19 9.07 -2.74 13.62
C TYR A 19 9.39 -1.28 13.93
N GLY A 20 9.61 -0.94 15.20
CA GLY A 20 9.99 0.40 15.64
C GLY A 20 8.82 1.39 15.68
N LEU A 21 7.58 0.92 15.78
CA LEU A 21 6.41 1.75 16.09
C LEU A 21 6.14 1.72 17.61
N ASP A 22 7.17 2.12 18.34
CA ASP A 22 7.33 2.06 19.80
C ASP A 22 7.08 3.42 20.49
N THR A 23 6.63 4.43 19.73
CA THR A 23 6.19 5.72 20.28
C THR A 23 4.75 6.04 19.83
N GLN A 24 4.04 6.81 20.66
CA GLN A 24 2.67 7.24 20.38
C GLN A 24 2.60 7.94 19.01
N LEU A 25 3.52 8.87 18.77
CA LEU A 25 3.59 9.64 17.53
C LEU A 25 3.79 8.74 16.30
N ARG A 26 4.67 7.72 16.38
CA ARG A 26 4.90 6.78 15.29
C ARG A 26 3.66 5.94 14.99
N ARG A 27 2.94 5.49 16.02
CA ARG A 27 1.68 4.74 15.85
C ARG A 27 0.57 5.60 15.25
N VAL A 28 0.46 6.86 15.68
CA VAL A 28 -0.51 7.80 15.09
C VAL A 28 -0.22 8.01 13.60
N HIS A 29 1.04 8.26 13.23
CA HIS A 29 1.43 8.36 11.82
C HIS A 29 1.12 7.08 11.05
N PHE A 30 1.51 5.92 11.58
CA PHE A 30 1.29 4.65 10.90
C PHE A 30 -0.21 4.38 10.65
N TRP A 31 -1.03 4.42 11.70
CA TRP A 31 -2.45 4.07 11.58
C TRP A 31 -3.25 5.09 10.77
N SER A 32 -2.96 6.39 10.90
CA SER A 32 -3.64 7.42 10.09
C SER A 32 -3.34 7.25 8.60
N GLN A 33 -2.10 6.93 8.25
CA GLN A 33 -1.71 6.69 6.86
C GLN A 33 -2.35 5.42 6.31
N LEU A 34 -2.26 4.27 7.01
CA LEU A 34 -2.88 3.02 6.57
C LEU A 34 -4.41 3.15 6.42
N TYR A 35 -5.06 3.87 7.33
CA TYR A 35 -6.49 4.12 7.23
C TYR A 35 -6.83 5.04 6.04
N HIS A 36 -5.95 5.98 5.69
CA HIS A 36 -6.10 6.74 4.45
C HIS A 36 -6.04 5.81 3.23
N GLU A 37 -5.01 4.96 3.14
CA GLU A 37 -4.76 4.09 1.98
C GLU A 37 -5.88 3.10 1.72
N SER A 38 -6.38 2.43 2.76
CA SER A 38 -7.23 1.24 2.58
C SER A 38 -8.42 1.16 3.52
N LYS A 39 -8.59 2.14 4.41
CA LYS A 39 -9.54 2.05 5.54
C LYS A 39 -9.30 0.82 6.42
N LEU A 40 -8.07 0.30 6.42
CA LEU A 40 -7.68 -0.93 7.12
C LEU A 40 -8.45 -2.16 6.62
N VAL A 41 -8.78 -2.18 5.33
CA VAL A 41 -9.35 -3.34 4.64
C VAL A 41 -8.32 -3.79 3.59
N PRO A 42 -7.80 -5.04 3.64
CA PRO A 42 -6.87 -5.51 2.63
C PRO A 42 -7.59 -5.57 1.27
N ARG A 43 -6.97 -5.05 0.22
CA ARG A 43 -7.57 -5.00 -1.12
C ARG A 43 -6.57 -5.38 -2.18
N ALA A 44 -7.05 -6.02 -3.24
CA ALA A 44 -6.32 -6.17 -4.48
C ALA A 44 -6.80 -5.12 -5.48
N GLU A 45 -5.90 -4.63 -6.33
CA GLU A 45 -6.33 -3.90 -7.52
C GLU A 45 -7.19 -4.80 -8.41
N ASN A 46 -8.34 -4.28 -8.83
CA ASN A 46 -9.26 -4.99 -9.73
C ASN A 46 -8.84 -4.80 -11.19
N LEU A 47 -8.40 -3.59 -11.58
CA LEU A 47 -7.95 -3.24 -12.94
C LEU A 47 -9.00 -3.47 -14.05
N SER A 48 -10.28 -3.57 -13.72
CA SER A 48 -11.37 -3.61 -14.70
C SER A 48 -11.82 -2.20 -15.04
N TYR A 49 -11.48 -1.72 -16.24
CA TYR A 49 -11.75 -0.36 -16.70
C TYR A 49 -12.39 -0.34 -18.09
N SER A 50 -13.24 0.66 -18.34
CA SER A 50 -13.72 0.97 -19.68
C SER A 50 -12.60 1.53 -20.55
N ALA A 51 -12.76 1.47 -21.87
CA ALA A 51 -11.79 2.02 -22.83
C ALA A 51 -11.54 3.52 -22.59
N GLU A 52 -12.60 4.31 -22.34
CA GLU A 52 -12.48 5.74 -22.04
C GLU A 52 -11.76 5.99 -20.71
N ARG A 53 -11.95 5.10 -19.73
CA ARG A 53 -11.26 5.21 -18.46
C ARG A 53 -9.77 4.90 -18.61
N LEU A 54 -9.41 3.87 -19.38
CA LEU A 54 -8.02 3.50 -19.67
C LEU A 54 -7.22 4.66 -20.28
N LEU A 55 -7.82 5.42 -21.21
CA LEU A 55 -7.21 6.61 -21.80
C LEU A 55 -6.88 7.69 -20.76
N LYS A 56 -7.69 7.82 -19.70
CA LYS A 56 -7.52 8.84 -18.66
C LYS A 56 -6.50 8.44 -17.60
N ILE A 57 -6.51 7.17 -17.17
CA ILE A 57 -5.68 6.71 -16.04
C ILE A 57 -4.31 6.19 -16.48
N PHE A 58 -4.22 5.67 -17.71
CA PHE A 58 -2.99 5.11 -18.28
C PHE A 58 -2.65 5.74 -19.64
N PRO A 59 -2.61 7.08 -19.74
CA PRO A 59 -2.39 7.79 -21.02
C PRO A 59 -1.01 7.52 -21.63
N LYS A 60 -0.07 6.95 -20.87
CA LYS A 60 1.21 6.46 -21.39
C LYS A 60 1.05 5.22 -22.27
N TYR A 61 0.12 4.34 -21.93
CA TYR A 61 -0.06 3.02 -22.54
C TYR A 61 -1.22 2.99 -23.54
N PHE A 62 -2.29 3.74 -23.28
CA PHE A 62 -3.45 3.82 -24.16
C PHE A 62 -3.52 5.22 -24.75
N LYS A 63 -3.29 5.33 -26.07
CA LYS A 63 -3.23 6.60 -26.80
C LYS A 63 -4.51 6.93 -27.55
N ASP A 64 -5.27 5.91 -27.90
CA ASP A 64 -6.46 5.99 -28.72
C ASP A 64 -7.51 4.95 -28.27
N LEU A 65 -8.76 5.20 -28.62
CA LEU A 65 -9.89 4.38 -28.20
C LEU A 65 -9.86 2.98 -28.84
N GLU A 66 -9.28 2.82 -30.03
CA GLU A 66 -9.19 1.53 -30.72
C GLU A 66 -8.27 0.58 -29.95
N THR A 67 -7.10 1.07 -29.54
CA THR A 67 -6.17 0.34 -28.68
C THR A 67 -6.80 0.05 -27.32
N ALA A 68 -7.44 1.04 -26.68
CA ALA A 68 -8.05 0.86 -25.37
C ALA A 68 -9.19 -0.19 -25.37
N LYS A 69 -10.02 -0.22 -26.41
CA LYS A 69 -11.10 -1.23 -26.57
C LYS A 69 -10.58 -2.67 -26.60
N LYS A 70 -9.34 -2.90 -27.04
CA LYS A 70 -8.71 -4.25 -27.03
C LYS A 70 -8.43 -4.77 -25.61
N TYR A 71 -8.50 -3.91 -24.60
CA TYR A 71 -8.17 -4.20 -23.19
C TYR A 71 -9.31 -3.91 -22.22
N GLU A 72 -10.37 -3.25 -22.66
CA GLU A 72 -11.54 -2.92 -21.85
C GLU A 72 -12.07 -4.15 -21.10
N HIS A 73 -12.32 -3.97 -19.80
CA HIS A 73 -12.82 -5.00 -18.88
C HIS A 73 -12.01 -6.31 -18.88
N GLN A 74 -10.74 -6.29 -19.30
CA GLN A 74 -9.81 -7.42 -19.26
C GLN A 74 -8.70 -7.15 -18.25
N PRO A 75 -8.96 -7.30 -16.94
CA PRO A 75 -8.09 -6.81 -15.87
C PRO A 75 -6.69 -7.43 -15.88
N GLU A 76 -6.58 -8.73 -16.12
CA GLU A 76 -5.29 -9.41 -16.23
C GLU A 76 -4.48 -8.88 -17.42
N LYS A 77 -5.12 -8.72 -18.58
CA LYS A 77 -4.48 -8.17 -19.78
C LYS A 77 -4.04 -6.72 -19.57
N ILE A 78 -4.85 -5.91 -18.89
CA ILE A 78 -4.50 -4.54 -18.51
C ILE A 78 -3.28 -4.55 -17.58
N ALA A 79 -3.29 -5.38 -16.53
CA ALA A 79 -2.21 -5.45 -15.55
C ALA A 79 -0.89 -5.87 -16.20
N ASN A 80 -0.92 -6.93 -16.99
CA ASN A 80 0.26 -7.46 -17.69
C ASN A 80 0.82 -6.45 -18.69
N TYR A 81 -0.03 -5.63 -19.31
CA TYR A 81 0.42 -4.59 -20.24
C TYR A 81 1.01 -3.36 -19.53
N VAL A 82 0.30 -2.84 -18.53
CA VAL A 82 0.68 -1.60 -17.82
C VAL A 82 1.90 -1.81 -16.93
N TYR A 83 2.01 -2.98 -16.30
CA TYR A 83 3.08 -3.29 -15.34
C TYR A 83 4.23 -4.14 -15.94
N ALA A 84 4.23 -4.38 -17.26
CA ALA A 84 5.35 -5.05 -17.93
C ALA A 84 6.67 -4.32 -17.68
N ASN A 85 7.74 -5.09 -17.39
CA ASN A 85 9.10 -4.56 -17.21
C ASN A 85 9.23 -3.49 -16.11
N HIS A 86 8.32 -3.50 -15.14
CA HIS A 86 8.32 -2.57 -14.02
C HIS A 86 8.47 -3.31 -12.69
N ASN A 87 9.21 -2.73 -11.74
CA ASN A 87 9.43 -3.29 -10.40
C ASN A 87 9.83 -4.78 -10.38
N GLY A 88 10.67 -5.20 -11.33
CA GLY A 88 11.15 -6.58 -11.44
C GLY A 88 10.27 -7.54 -12.23
N ASN A 89 9.12 -7.09 -12.73
CA ASN A 89 8.27 -7.91 -13.58
C ASN A 89 8.99 -8.23 -14.90
N THR A 90 9.29 -9.50 -15.15
CA THR A 90 9.96 -9.96 -16.38
C THR A 90 9.12 -10.97 -17.15
N GLU A 91 8.20 -11.67 -16.47
CA GLU A 91 7.32 -12.65 -17.09
C GLU A 91 6.03 -11.99 -17.58
N SER A 92 5.43 -12.61 -18.60
CA SER A 92 4.23 -12.09 -19.25
C SER A 92 3.01 -11.94 -18.32
N SER A 93 2.94 -12.73 -17.24
CA SER A 93 1.85 -12.71 -16.26
C SER A 93 2.16 -11.94 -14.97
N ASP A 94 3.37 -11.39 -14.84
CA ASP A 94 3.82 -10.77 -13.58
C ASP A 94 2.99 -9.55 -13.20
N GLY A 95 2.51 -8.79 -14.19
CA GLY A 95 1.73 -7.59 -13.92
C GLY A 95 0.45 -7.92 -13.14
N TRP A 96 -0.27 -8.96 -13.53
CA TRP A 96 -1.45 -9.43 -12.81
C TRP A 96 -1.10 -10.17 -11.54
N HIS A 97 -0.10 -11.06 -11.61
CA HIS A 97 0.28 -11.92 -10.48
C HIS A 97 0.76 -11.08 -9.29
N TYR A 98 1.61 -10.09 -9.54
CA TYR A 98 2.19 -9.18 -8.52
C TYR A 98 1.54 -7.77 -8.50
N ARG A 99 0.28 -7.65 -8.92
CA ARG A 99 -0.49 -6.39 -8.79
C ARG A 99 -0.65 -5.94 -7.34
N GLY A 100 -1.06 -4.68 -7.14
CA GLY A 100 -1.21 -4.09 -5.80
C GLY A 100 -2.10 -4.90 -4.86
N ARG A 101 -1.59 -5.24 -3.67
CA ARG A 101 -2.35 -5.92 -2.61
C ARG A 101 -2.07 -5.36 -1.19
N GLY A 102 -2.96 -5.66 -0.26
CA GLY A 102 -2.82 -5.36 1.17
C GLY A 102 -3.18 -3.91 1.53
N PHE A 103 -2.78 -3.47 2.73
CA PHE A 103 -3.16 -2.15 3.25
C PHE A 103 -2.48 -0.97 2.55
N ILE A 104 -1.31 -1.18 1.94
CA ILE A 104 -0.48 -0.14 1.31
C ILE A 104 -0.19 -0.41 -0.18
N GLN A 105 -0.91 -1.37 -0.79
CA GLN A 105 -0.75 -1.74 -2.21
C GLN A 105 0.68 -2.17 -2.59
N LEU A 106 1.20 -3.21 -1.94
CA LEU A 106 2.47 -3.84 -2.32
C LEU A 106 2.38 -4.35 -3.77
N THR A 107 3.29 -3.89 -4.64
CA THR A 107 3.20 -4.09 -6.09
C THR A 107 4.55 -4.43 -6.72
N GLY A 108 4.56 -5.37 -7.67
CA GLY A 108 5.71 -5.76 -8.49
C GLY A 108 6.57 -6.86 -7.89
N ARG A 109 7.10 -7.73 -8.74
CA ARG A 109 7.86 -8.94 -8.37
C ARG A 109 8.96 -8.67 -7.34
N ASN A 110 9.81 -7.66 -7.55
CA ASN A 110 10.93 -7.35 -6.64
C ASN A 110 10.45 -7.10 -5.20
N ASN A 111 9.31 -6.43 -5.05
CA ASN A 111 8.76 -6.13 -3.73
C ASN A 111 8.17 -7.39 -3.08
N TYR A 112 7.50 -8.25 -3.86
CA TYR A 112 6.99 -9.53 -3.37
C TYR A 112 8.12 -10.48 -2.98
N GLU A 113 9.20 -10.57 -3.76
CA GLU A 113 10.40 -11.37 -3.45
C GLU A 113 11.10 -10.88 -2.18
N ALA A 114 11.32 -9.56 -2.07
CA ALA A 114 11.94 -8.98 -0.89
C ALA A 114 11.08 -9.18 0.37
N PHE A 115 9.75 -9.07 0.25
CA PHE A 115 8.83 -9.32 1.35
C PHE A 115 8.73 -10.81 1.72
N SER A 116 8.66 -11.70 0.74
CA SER A 116 8.71 -13.16 0.91
C SER A 116 9.94 -13.58 1.71
N LYS A 117 11.12 -13.08 1.29
CA LYS A 117 12.39 -13.31 1.97
C LYS A 117 12.40 -12.76 3.40
N HIS A 118 11.82 -11.57 3.61
CA HIS A 118 11.70 -10.99 4.96
C HIS A 118 10.86 -11.86 5.90
N LEU A 119 9.79 -12.47 5.38
CA LEU A 119 8.95 -13.39 6.15
C LEU A 119 9.51 -14.82 6.26
N ASN A 120 10.54 -15.15 5.46
CA ASN A 120 10.96 -16.53 5.22
C ASN A 120 9.78 -17.42 4.81
N ASN A 121 8.96 -16.94 3.87
CA ASN A 121 7.73 -17.62 3.43
C ASN A 121 7.50 -17.47 1.91
N ASP A 122 8.04 -18.42 1.15
CA ASP A 122 7.95 -18.44 -0.32
C ASP A 122 6.53 -18.57 -0.88
N LYS A 123 5.56 -18.97 -0.05
CA LYS A 123 4.14 -18.99 -0.46
C LYS A 123 3.64 -17.61 -0.87
N ILE A 124 4.25 -16.52 -0.39
CA ILE A 124 3.90 -15.16 -0.84
C ILE A 124 4.08 -15.01 -2.36
N LEU A 125 5.00 -15.75 -2.97
CA LEU A 125 5.27 -15.70 -4.42
C LEU A 125 4.30 -16.55 -5.22
N SER A 126 3.93 -17.74 -4.73
CA SER A 126 2.99 -18.62 -5.42
C SER A 126 1.52 -18.28 -5.15
N GLU A 127 1.23 -17.73 -3.97
CA GLU A 127 -0.12 -17.41 -3.44
C GLU A 127 -0.18 -15.93 -2.99
N PRO A 128 -0.01 -14.95 -3.91
CA PRO A 128 0.06 -13.53 -3.55
C PRO A 128 -1.22 -12.99 -2.88
N GLU A 129 -2.35 -13.67 -3.02
CA GLU A 129 -3.59 -13.42 -2.27
C GLU A 129 -3.44 -13.54 -0.76
N LEU A 130 -2.37 -14.17 -0.25
CA LEU A 130 -2.06 -14.19 1.17
C LEU A 130 -1.92 -12.77 1.75
N LEU A 131 -1.55 -11.77 0.94
CA LEU A 131 -1.53 -10.34 1.30
C LEU A 131 -2.94 -9.73 1.51
N LEU A 132 -4.01 -10.47 1.24
CA LEU A 132 -5.38 -10.07 1.53
C LEU A 132 -5.86 -10.55 2.91
N THR A 133 -5.05 -11.36 3.61
CA THR A 133 -5.29 -11.64 5.02
C THR A 133 -4.87 -10.45 5.89
N GLU A 134 -5.60 -10.19 6.97
CA GLU A 134 -5.32 -9.05 7.86
C GLU A 134 -3.86 -9.06 8.38
N VAL A 135 -3.36 -10.24 8.78
CA VAL A 135 -2.00 -10.40 9.33
C VAL A 135 -0.96 -10.03 8.28
N ASN A 136 -0.99 -10.67 7.11
CA ASN A 136 0.03 -10.42 6.08
C ASN A 136 -0.09 -9.01 5.49
N ALA A 137 -1.31 -8.47 5.37
CA ALA A 137 -1.51 -7.07 4.97
C ALA A 137 -0.85 -6.10 5.94
N LEU A 138 -0.99 -6.34 7.25
CA LEU A 138 -0.33 -5.53 8.29
C LEU A 138 1.18 -5.69 8.24
N VAL A 139 1.69 -6.92 8.22
CA VAL A 139 3.14 -7.17 8.24
C VAL A 139 3.80 -6.63 6.97
N SER A 140 3.13 -6.69 5.82
CA SER A 140 3.58 -6.05 4.58
C SER A 140 3.68 -4.53 4.72
N ALA A 141 2.67 -3.89 5.31
CA ALA A 141 2.70 -2.45 5.56
C ALA A 141 3.81 -2.05 6.56
N LEU A 142 4.03 -2.85 7.61
CA LEU A 142 5.13 -2.64 8.56
C LEU A 142 6.50 -2.82 7.92
N TRP A 143 6.66 -3.85 7.10
CA TRP A 143 7.88 -4.09 6.33
C TRP A 143 8.17 -2.92 5.39
N TYR A 144 7.18 -2.49 4.60
CA TYR A 144 7.33 -1.34 3.72
C TYR A 144 7.73 -0.09 4.50
N TRP A 145 7.08 0.17 5.64
CA TRP A 145 7.38 1.30 6.51
C TRP A 145 8.83 1.31 6.99
N LYS A 146 9.31 0.15 7.44
CA LYS A 146 10.68 -0.03 7.93
C LYS A 146 11.70 0.10 6.80
N MET A 147 11.48 -0.57 5.67
CA MET A 147 12.39 -0.57 4.52
C MET A 147 12.53 0.82 3.89
N ASN A 148 11.45 1.61 3.86
CA ASN A 148 11.48 2.98 3.36
C ASN A 148 11.95 4.01 4.41
N LYS A 149 12.37 3.53 5.59
CA LYS A 149 12.88 4.34 6.72
C LYS A 149 11.92 5.46 7.10
N ILE A 150 10.61 5.20 7.08
CA ILE A 150 9.60 6.25 7.28
C ILE A 150 9.69 6.90 8.66
N ASN A 151 10.09 6.14 9.68
CA ASN A 151 10.36 6.69 11.02
C ASN A 151 11.42 7.81 11.02
N SER A 152 12.35 7.85 10.05
CA SER A 152 13.43 8.84 10.04
C SER A 152 12.97 10.25 9.65
N VAL A 153 11.73 10.39 9.16
CA VAL A 153 11.16 11.70 8.79
C VAL A 153 10.07 12.16 9.75
N ILE A 154 9.82 11.39 10.80
CA ILE A 154 8.90 11.73 11.90
C ILE A 154 9.71 12.49 12.95
N ASP A 155 9.53 13.80 12.97
CA ASP A 155 10.23 14.72 13.87
C ASP A 155 9.33 15.15 15.05
N ASN A 156 8.17 15.73 14.74
CA ASN A 156 7.25 16.32 15.71
C ASN A 156 5.80 16.12 15.27
N ASN A 157 4.87 16.38 16.17
CA ASN A 157 3.45 16.44 15.86
C ASN A 157 3.10 17.73 15.08
N ASN A 158 3.45 17.78 13.79
CA ASN A 158 3.14 18.92 12.91
C ASN A 158 2.85 18.46 11.47
N GLU A 159 2.26 19.35 10.68
CA GLU A 159 1.88 19.06 9.29
C GLU A 159 3.08 18.75 8.38
N LEU A 160 4.24 19.35 8.63
CA LEU A 160 5.45 19.08 7.84
C LEU A 160 5.88 17.62 7.98
N SER A 161 5.77 17.04 9.19
CA SER A 161 5.98 15.62 9.45
C SER A 161 5.00 14.76 8.65
N ILE A 162 3.71 15.11 8.69
CA ILE A 162 2.64 14.40 7.96
C ILE A 162 2.92 14.44 6.44
N GLN A 163 3.34 15.59 5.91
CA GLN A 163 3.71 15.74 4.50
C GLN A 163 4.91 14.87 4.11
N ARG A 164 5.96 14.85 4.93
CA ARG A 164 7.16 14.02 4.69
C ARG A 164 6.83 12.52 4.69
N VAL A 165 6.05 12.07 5.67
CA VAL A 165 5.55 10.68 5.73
C VAL A 165 4.70 10.36 4.51
N THR A 166 3.79 11.25 4.12
CA THR A 166 2.92 11.06 2.95
C THR A 166 3.73 10.91 1.65
N ARG A 167 4.75 11.75 1.46
CA ARG A 167 5.66 11.65 0.30
C ARG A 167 6.41 10.33 0.25
N LYS A 168 6.83 9.80 1.40
CA LYS A 168 7.50 8.49 1.49
C LYS A 168 6.58 7.33 1.12
N ILE A 169 5.28 7.44 1.41
CA ILE A 169 4.29 6.38 1.13
C ILE A 169 3.77 6.44 -0.30
N ASN A 170 3.40 7.64 -0.77
CA ASN A 170 2.65 7.80 -2.02
C ASN A 170 3.49 8.43 -3.15
N GLY A 171 4.79 8.68 -2.93
CA GLY A 171 5.66 9.37 -3.90
C GLY A 171 5.31 10.84 -4.15
N GLY A 172 4.37 11.40 -3.38
CA GLY A 172 3.85 12.76 -3.53
C GLY A 172 2.93 13.13 -2.37
N THR A 173 2.14 14.20 -2.50
CA THR A 173 1.25 14.71 -1.43
C THR A 173 -0.23 14.56 -1.76
N THR A 174 -0.60 13.64 -2.66
CA THR A 174 -2.00 13.35 -2.99
C THR A 174 -2.77 12.95 -1.73
N GLY A 175 -3.94 13.57 -1.52
CA GLY A 175 -4.80 13.30 -0.36
C GLY A 175 -4.32 13.92 0.96
N ILE A 176 -3.33 14.82 0.95
CA ILE A 176 -2.71 15.35 2.19
C ILE A 176 -3.72 15.97 3.17
N ALA A 177 -4.71 16.73 2.69
CA ALA A 177 -5.72 17.35 3.56
C ALA A 177 -6.48 16.29 4.39
N GLN A 178 -6.88 15.19 3.76
CA GLN A 178 -7.55 14.09 4.47
C GLN A 178 -6.59 13.37 5.43
N ARG A 179 -5.32 13.19 5.05
CA ARG A 179 -4.30 12.57 5.92
C ARG A 179 -4.06 13.39 7.18
N ILE A 180 -4.06 14.73 7.08
CA ILE A 180 -3.95 15.65 8.24
C ILE A 180 -5.15 15.46 9.17
N VAL A 181 -6.38 15.48 8.64
CA VAL A 181 -7.60 15.24 9.45
C VAL A 181 -7.53 13.88 10.16
N LEU A 182 -7.19 12.82 9.44
CA LEU A 182 -7.06 11.48 10.01
C LEU A 182 -5.98 11.41 11.09
N PHE A 183 -4.84 12.06 10.87
CA PHE A 183 -3.77 12.13 11.85
C PHE A 183 -4.27 12.76 13.16
N HIS A 184 -4.96 13.90 13.08
CA HIS A 184 -5.50 14.55 14.29
C HIS A 184 -6.55 13.69 14.99
N GLU A 185 -7.44 13.03 14.26
CA GLU A 185 -8.41 12.11 14.88
C GLU A 185 -7.74 10.93 15.59
N VAL A 186 -6.74 10.30 14.96
CA VAL A 186 -6.00 9.17 15.55
C VAL A 186 -5.14 9.63 16.73
N SER A 187 -4.67 10.88 16.74
CA SER A 187 -3.85 11.43 17.83
C SER A 187 -4.57 11.49 19.19
N LYS A 188 -5.91 11.47 19.17
CA LYS A 188 -6.76 11.42 20.37
C LYS A 188 -6.76 10.04 21.05
N LEU A 189 -6.30 9.00 20.38
CA LEU A 189 -6.26 7.63 20.91
C LEU A 189 -5.02 7.41 21.76
N LYS A 190 -5.14 6.63 22.84
CA LYS A 190 -3.97 6.14 23.59
C LYS A 190 -3.48 4.84 22.93
N LEU A 191 -2.38 4.91 22.20
CA LEU A 191 -1.84 3.80 21.40
C LEU A 191 -0.60 3.14 22.02
N LEU A 192 -0.08 3.72 23.10
CA LEU A 192 0.91 3.16 24.02
C LEU A 192 0.47 3.31 25.48
#